data_AF-A0A1E2UTZ1-F1
#
_entry.id   AF-A0A1E2UTZ1-F1
#
_cell.length_a   1.000
_cell.length_b   1.000
_cell.length_c   1.000
_cell.angle_alpha   90.00
_cell.angle_beta   90.00
_cell.angle_gamma   90.00
#
_symmetry.space_group_name_H-M   'P 1'
#
loop_
_entity.id
_entity.type
_entity.pdbx_description
1 polymer ?
#
loop_
_entity_poly.entity_id
_entity_poly.type
_entity_poly.pdbx_seq_one_letter_code
_entity_poly.pdbx_strand_id
1 'polypeptide(L)' 'MDWVKIFSAILIVGWIIFLWPRAKHWMKNSPKAEQGDWMAAILPLAAVVGFVALLIMMV' A
#
# COMPACT_ATOMS: atom_id res chain seq x y z
N MET A 1 -32.54 -7.09 -4.48
CA MET A 1 -31.20 -7.15 -3.87
C MET A 1 -30.39 -5.92 -4.32
N ASP A 2 -30.96 -4.73 -4.13
CA ASP A 2 -30.54 -3.54 -4.88
C ASP A 2 -30.22 -2.35 -3.97
N TRP A 3 -30.96 -2.18 -2.87
CA TRP A 3 -30.74 -1.12 -1.89
C TRP A 3 -29.38 -1.19 -1.18
N VAL A 4 -28.92 -2.39 -0.81
CA VAL A 4 -27.60 -2.57 -0.18
C VAL A 4 -26.48 -2.19 -1.14
N LYS A 5 -26.60 -2.56 -2.43
CA LYS A 5 -25.61 -2.20 -3.45
C LYS A 5 -25.54 -0.69 -3.64
N ILE A 6 -26.70 -0.04 -3.76
CA ILE A 6 -26.78 1.42 -3.90
C ILE A 6 -26.18 2.12 -2.68
N PHE A 7 -26.54 1.69 -1.46
CA PHE A 7 -25.99 2.27 -0.24
C PHE A 7 -24.48 2.05 -0.13
N SER A 8 -23.99 0.85 -0.43
CA SER A 8 -22.55 0.56 -0.44
C SER A 8 -21.79 1.38 -1.48
N ALA A 9 -22.37 1.61 -2.66
CA ALA A 9 -21.76 2.44 -3.70
C ALA A 9 -21.67 3.91 -3.26
N ILE A 10 -22.72 4.44 -2.63
CA ILE A 10 -22.70 5.80 -2.07
C ILE A 10 -21.63 5.92 -0.98
N LEU A 11 -21.52 4.93 -0.09
CA LEU A 11 -20.48 4.92 0.93
C LEU A 11 -19.08 4.90 0.31
N ILE A 12 -18.83 4.04 -0.69
CA ILE A 12 -17.52 3.96 -1.37
C ILE A 12 -17.18 5.29 -2.03
N VAL A 13 -18.12 5.89 -2.78
CA VAL A 13 -17.92 7.19 -3.43
C VAL A 13 -17.66 8.29 -2.40
N GLY A 14 -18.45 8.33 -1.32
CA GLY A 14 -18.26 9.26 -0.22
C GLY A 14 -16.90 9.11 0.44
N TRP A 15 -16.44 7.87 0.64
CA TRP A 15 -15.13 7.57 1.22
C TRP A 15 -13.99 8.02 0.31
N ILE A 16 -14.11 7.80 -1.01
CA ILE A 16 -13.14 8.29 -1.99
C ILE A 16 -13.07 9.81 -1.95
N ILE A 17 -14.21 10.51 -1.96
CA ILE A 17 -14.25 11.99 -1.90
C ILE A 17 -13.61 12.49 -0.60
N PHE A 18 -13.87 11.83 0.52
CA PHE A 18 -13.30 12.18 1.82
C PHE A 18 -11.77 11.99 1.88
N LEU A 19 -11.26 10.90 1.29
CA LEU A 19 -9.83 10.59 1.25
C LEU A 19 -9.07 11.37 0.18
N TRP A 20 -9.74 11.76 -0.90
CA TRP A 20 -9.17 12.47 -2.05
C TRP A 20 -8.29 13.67 -1.69
N PRO A 21 -8.68 14.62 -0.81
CA PRO A 21 -7.84 15.76 -0.49
C PRO A 21 -6.51 15.35 0.18
N ARG A 22 -6.54 14.38 1.10
CA ARG A 22 -5.32 13.87 1.74
C ARG A 22 -4.45 13.09 0.78
N ALA A 23 -5.06 12.22 -0.03
CA ALA A 23 -4.35 11.47 -1.07
C ALA A 23 -3.65 12.44 -2.05
N LYS A 24 -4.37 13.47 -2.52
CA LYS A 24 -3.80 14.52 -3.39
C LYS A 24 -2.69 15.31 -2.70
N HIS A 25 -2.84 15.61 -1.40
CA HIS A 25 -1.78 16.26 -0.63
C HIS A 25 -0.53 15.37 -0.55
N TRP A 26 -0.66 14.09 -0.24
CA TRP A 26 0.46 13.15 -0.23
C TRP A 26 1.09 12.97 -1.60
N MET A 27 0.30 12.81 -2.67
CA MET A 27 0.85 12.70 -4.03
C MET A 27 1.66 13.94 -4.45
N LYS A 28 1.27 15.13 -3.99
CA LYS A 28 1.98 16.38 -4.32
C LYS A 28 3.17 16.67 -3.41
N ASN A 29 3.10 16.26 -2.15
CA ASN A 29 4.08 16.61 -1.12
C ASN A 29 4.88 15.40 -0.62
N SER A 30 4.74 14.23 -1.25
CA SER A 30 5.52 13.05 -0.89
C SER A 30 7.00 13.37 -1.11
N PRO A 31 7.87 13.01 -0.15
CA PRO A 31 9.30 13.04 -0.40
C PRO A 31 9.57 12.22 -1.67
N LYS A 32 10.34 12.82 -2.59
CA LYS A 32 10.81 12.09 -3.76
C LYS A 32 11.75 11.00 -3.27
N ALA A 33 11.72 9.85 -3.94
CA ALA A 33 12.69 8.81 -3.66
C ALA A 33 14.10 9.38 -3.87
N GLU A 34 14.90 9.38 -2.81
CA GLU A 34 16.29 9.84 -2.84
C GLU A 34 17.21 8.68 -3.22
N GLN A 35 18.45 9.02 -3.60
CA GLN A 35 19.46 8.02 -3.86
C GLN A 35 19.80 7.28 -2.56
N GLY A 36 19.34 6.03 -2.45
CA GLY A 36 19.53 5.22 -1.24
C GLY A 36 18.23 4.58 -0.74
N ASP A 37 17.06 5.13 -1.07
CA ASP A 37 15.77 4.56 -0.65
C ASP A 37 15.55 3.16 -1.22
N TRP A 38 15.97 2.95 -2.46
CA TRP A 38 15.99 1.63 -3.09
C TRP A 38 16.96 0.66 -2.42
N MET A 39 18.08 1.17 -1.88
CA MET A 39 19.04 0.35 -1.15
C MET A 39 18.49 -0.03 0.23
N ALA A 40 17.79 0.90 0.89
CA ALA A 40 17.10 0.64 2.16
C ALA A 40 16.00 -0.42 2.00
N ALA A 41 15.32 -0.47 0.84
CA ALA A 41 14.33 -1.50 0.53
C ALA A 41 14.94 -2.91 0.32
N ILE A 42 16.23 -3.03 -0.01
CA ILE A 42 16.88 -4.33 -0.22
C ILE A 42 16.97 -5.12 1.07
N LEU A 43 17.24 -4.49 2.21
CA LEU A 43 17.35 -5.19 3.50
C LEU A 43 16.07 -5.97 3.89
N PRO A 44 14.87 -5.35 3.94
CA PRO A 44 13.65 -6.09 4.24
C PRO A 44 13.29 -7.11 3.17
N LEU A 45 13.55 -6.83 1.88
CA LEU A 45 13.30 -7.81 0.81
C LEU A 45 14.21 -9.03 0.95
N ALA A 46 15.50 -8.82 1.19
CA ALA A 46 16.47 -9.89 1.43
C ALA A 46 16.13 -10.70 2.69
N ALA A 47 15.62 -10.05 3.74
CA ALA A 47 15.15 -10.74 4.94
C ALA A 47 13.97 -11.68 4.63
N VAL A 48 13.00 -11.24 3.84
CA VAL A 48 11.86 -12.08 3.42
C VAL A 48 12.33 -13.26 2.56
N VAL A 49 13.19 -13.01 1.57
CA VAL A 49 13.75 -14.07 0.72
C VAL A 49 14.55 -15.08 1.54
N GLY A 50 15.40 -14.59 2.44
CA GLY A 50 16.21 -15.43 3.33
C GLY A 50 15.34 -16.26 4.29
N PHE A 51 14.27 -15.69 4.83
CA PHE A 51 13.32 -16.41 5.68
C PHE A 51 12.63 -17.53 4.91
N VAL A 52 12.14 -17.27 3.69
CA VAL A 52 11.52 -18.29 2.84
C VAL A 52 12.52 -19.40 2.49
N ALA A 53 13.76 -19.05 2.14
CA ALA A 53 14.81 -20.03 1.86
C ALA A 53 15.13 -20.92 3.06
N LEU A 54 15.19 -20.34 4.27
CA LEU A 54 15.36 -21.09 5.52
C LEU A 54 14.22 -22.09 5.73
N LEU A 55 12.97 -21.67 5.51
CA LEU A 55 11.82 -22.57 5.64
C LEU A 55 11.90 -23.75 4.67
N ILE A 56 12.33 -23.51 3.42
CA ILE A 56 12.51 -24.58 2.42
C ILE A 56 13.54 -25.61 2.88
N MET A 57 14.62 -25.18 3.55
CA MET A 57 15.67 -26.10 4.03
C MET A 57 15.25 -26.91 5.26
N MET A 58 14.24 -26.45 6.00
CA MET A 58 13.77 -27.11 7.23
C MET A 58 12.58 -28.06 7.01
N VAL A 59 12.05 -28.12 5.79
CA VAL A 59 10.98 -29.03 5.34
C VAL A 59 11.58 -30.14 4.49
#